data_AF-A0A965IFP0-F1
#
_entry.id   AF-A0A965IFP0-F1
#
_cell.length_a   1.000
_cell.length_b   1.000
_cell.length_c   1.000
_cell.angle_alpha   90.00
_cell.angle_beta   90.00
_cell.angle_gamma   90.00
#
_symmetry.space_group_name_H-M   'P 1'
#
loop_
_entity.id
_entity.type
_entity.pdbx_description
1 polymer ?
#
loop_
_entity_poly.entity_id
_entity_poly.type
_entity_poly.pdbx_seq_one_letter_code
_entity_poly.pdbx_strand_id
1 'polypeptide(L)'
;MEPQTKRPYSTDSGDRVDAALPVVNTLIEWGGPSAIFFETLGERTVALAQLEKRCDPQRGYEPMLERLLEQILKKCVEHRIPIIGNFGAANPMGAAKVIAVLAKRLGLVDLKIGVVHGDDVRERLNLKTNEVYEADTVVKHLNQVNWSIIEGPVIRTGATSKINSVYIRDPDVNFIEISELWTE
;
A
#
# COMPACT_ATOMS: atom_id res chain seq x y z
N MET A 1 28.91 11.94 23.08
CA MET A 1 28.28 11.56 21.81
C MET A 1 26.95 10.92 22.17
N GLU A 2 25.85 11.63 21.96
CA GLU A 2 24.51 11.05 22.16
C GLU A 2 24.28 9.92 21.14
N PRO A 3 23.65 8.81 21.55
CA PRO A 3 23.30 7.75 20.63
C PRO A 3 22.27 8.28 19.61
N GLN A 4 22.64 8.26 18.32
CA GLN A 4 21.69 8.47 17.24
C GLN A 4 20.65 7.34 17.29
N THR A 5 19.48 7.62 17.88
CA THR A 5 18.27 6.84 17.67
C THR A 5 18.01 6.78 16.16
N LYS A 6 18.22 5.60 15.56
CA LYS A 6 17.80 5.33 14.17
C LYS A 6 16.34 5.72 14.05
N ARG A 7 16.03 6.77 13.27
CA ARG A 7 14.64 7.11 12.93
C ARG A 7 14.00 5.87 12.27
N PRO A 8 12.87 5.35 12.77
CA PRO A 8 12.30 4.13 12.26
C PRO A 8 11.60 4.44 10.94
N TYR A 9 12.32 4.28 9.82
CA TYR A 9 11.82 4.45 8.45
C TYR A 9 11.32 5.87 8.12
N SER A 10 11.52 6.35 6.89
CA SER A 10 10.90 7.62 6.48
C SER A 10 9.41 7.38 6.30
N THR A 11 8.57 8.18 6.94
CA THR A 11 7.10 8.20 6.76
C THR A 11 6.72 8.87 5.43
N ASP A 12 7.55 8.71 4.41
CA ASP A 12 7.42 9.33 3.09
C ASP A 12 7.21 8.19 2.10
N SER A 13 6.05 8.15 1.45
CA SER A 13 5.74 7.16 0.40
C SER A 13 6.57 7.40 -0.86
N GLY A 14 7.17 8.60 -0.99
CA GLY A 14 7.87 9.05 -2.19
C GLY A 14 6.95 9.66 -3.25
N ASP A 15 5.65 9.79 -2.96
CA ASP A 15 4.66 10.30 -3.90
C ASP A 15 4.76 11.80 -4.14
N ARG A 16 4.45 12.19 -5.39
CA ARG A 16 4.38 13.59 -5.81
C ARG A 16 3.07 14.23 -5.36
N VAL A 17 3.11 14.91 -4.21
CA VAL A 17 1.94 15.61 -3.64
C VAL A 17 1.39 16.75 -4.50
N ASP A 18 2.16 17.25 -5.45
CA ASP A 18 1.80 18.36 -6.34
C ASP A 18 1.19 17.90 -7.67
N ALA A 19 1.26 16.61 -8.00
CA ALA A 19 0.85 16.09 -9.30
C ALA A 19 -0.66 16.14 -9.55
N ALA A 20 -1.47 16.06 -8.49
CA ALA A 20 -2.92 15.94 -8.63
C ALA A 20 -3.60 17.26 -9.05
N LEU A 21 -3.07 18.41 -8.64
CA LEU A 21 -3.70 19.70 -8.88
C LEU A 21 -3.81 20.05 -10.39
N PRO A 22 -2.75 19.91 -11.21
CA PRO A 22 -2.86 20.09 -12.66
C PRO A 22 -3.91 19.18 -13.29
N VAL A 23 -3.95 17.90 -12.89
CA VAL A 23 -4.94 16.93 -13.39
C VAL A 23 -6.36 17.39 -13.08
N VAL A 24 -6.62 17.79 -11.84
CA VAL A 24 -7.94 18.30 -11.42
C VAL A 24 -8.33 19.54 -12.21
N ASN A 25 -7.41 20.47 -12.45
CA ASN A 25 -7.70 21.65 -13.27
C ASN A 25 -8.08 21.27 -14.72
N THR A 26 -7.35 20.32 -15.33
CA THR A 26 -7.69 19.80 -16.66
C THR A 26 -9.06 19.11 -16.69
N LEU A 27 -9.42 18.34 -15.65
CA LEU A 27 -10.74 17.71 -15.54
C LEU A 27 -11.87 18.76 -15.43
N ILE A 28 -11.62 19.85 -14.70
CA ILE A 28 -12.56 20.98 -14.58
C ILE A 28 -12.75 21.66 -15.93
N GLU A 29 -11.66 21.96 -16.64
CA GLU A 29 -11.69 22.58 -17.98
C GLU A 29 -12.42 21.70 -19.01
N TRP A 30 -12.23 20.38 -18.92
CA TRP A 30 -12.91 19.43 -19.79
C TRP A 30 -14.43 19.42 -19.61
N GLY A 31 -14.94 19.65 -18.40
CA GLY A 31 -16.36 19.88 -18.12
C GLY A 31 -17.31 18.69 -18.26
N GLY A 32 -16.80 17.50 -18.59
CA GLY A 32 -17.59 16.27 -18.68
C GLY A 32 -17.54 15.40 -17.40
N PRO A 33 -18.19 14.21 -17.43
CA PRO A 33 -18.16 13.24 -16.32
C PRO A 33 -16.76 12.66 -16.07
N SER A 34 -16.11 13.02 -14.97
CA SER A 34 -14.74 12.60 -14.64
C SER A 34 -14.61 12.12 -13.20
N ALA A 35 -13.51 11.41 -12.92
CA ALA A 35 -13.05 11.07 -11.58
C ALA A 35 -11.52 11.07 -11.57
N ILE A 36 -10.92 11.20 -10.39
CA ILE A 36 -9.46 11.05 -10.20
C ILE A 36 -9.18 9.81 -9.34
N PHE A 37 -8.27 8.97 -9.81
CA PHE A 37 -7.82 7.79 -9.09
C PHE A 37 -6.40 7.98 -8.57
N PHE A 38 -6.16 7.65 -7.30
CA PHE A 38 -4.84 7.60 -6.70
C PHE A 38 -4.42 6.16 -6.45
N GLU A 39 -3.32 5.78 -7.08
CA GLU A 39 -2.59 4.55 -6.82
C GLU A 39 -1.37 4.88 -5.95
N THR A 40 -1.47 4.59 -4.67
CA THR A 40 -0.43 4.90 -3.66
C THR A 40 0.07 3.66 -2.94
N LEU A 41 -0.31 2.45 -3.39
CA LEU A 41 0.17 1.19 -2.83
C LEU A 41 1.00 0.39 -3.81
N GLY A 42 2.27 0.21 -3.45
CA GLY A 42 3.11 -0.88 -3.93
C GLY A 42 3.36 -1.95 -2.88
N GLU A 43 3.99 -3.04 -3.28
CA GLU A 43 4.33 -4.21 -2.43
C GLU A 43 4.96 -3.80 -1.08
N ARG A 44 6.00 -2.96 -1.14
CA ARG A 44 6.70 -2.48 0.05
C ARG A 44 5.78 -1.66 0.97
N THR A 45 4.95 -0.79 0.40
CA THR A 45 4.06 0.09 1.16
C THR A 45 2.94 -0.68 1.86
N VAL A 46 2.43 -1.77 1.27
CA VAL A 46 1.47 -2.68 1.92
C VAL A 46 2.08 -3.28 3.19
N ALA A 47 3.31 -3.80 3.07
CA ALA A 47 4.01 -4.41 4.20
C ALA A 47 4.29 -3.39 5.32
N LEU A 48 4.75 -2.19 4.95
CA LEU A 48 4.99 -1.10 5.90
C LEU A 48 3.69 -0.65 6.60
N ALA A 49 2.60 -0.49 5.86
CA ALA A 49 1.31 -0.12 6.43
C ALA A 49 0.78 -1.17 7.44
N GLN A 50 0.98 -2.46 7.18
CA GLN A 50 0.65 -3.53 8.11
C GLN A 50 1.53 -3.50 9.37
N LEU A 51 2.81 -3.16 9.25
CA LEU A 51 3.71 -2.98 10.39
C LEU A 51 3.30 -1.76 11.22
N GLU A 52 3.02 -0.62 10.58
CA GLU A 52 2.55 0.58 11.26
C GLU A 52 1.25 0.31 12.03
N LYS A 53 0.27 -0.36 11.41
CA LYS A 53 -1.00 -0.71 12.06
C LYS A 53 -0.82 -1.64 13.25
N ARG A 54 0.16 -2.55 13.21
CA ARG A 54 0.49 -3.43 14.34
C ARG A 54 1.08 -2.65 15.52
N CYS A 55 1.88 -1.63 15.24
CA CYS A 55 2.44 -0.75 16.27
C CYS A 55 1.39 0.21 16.84
N ASP A 56 0.55 0.78 15.97
CA ASP A 56 -0.54 1.69 16.33
C ASP A 56 -1.79 1.38 15.49
N PRO A 57 -2.88 0.86 16.10
CA PRO A 57 -4.12 0.53 15.40
C PRO A 57 -4.80 1.71 14.67
N GLN A 58 -4.44 2.97 14.97
CA GLN A 58 -4.94 4.14 14.26
C GLN A 58 -4.14 4.47 12.99
N ARG A 59 -2.95 3.88 12.78
CA ARG A 59 -2.09 4.08 11.61
C ARG A 59 -2.27 2.99 10.55
N GLY A 60 -1.37 2.94 9.57
CA GLY A 60 -1.40 1.96 8.48
C GLY A 60 -2.26 2.37 7.28
N TYR A 61 -2.51 3.67 7.13
CA TYR A 61 -3.00 4.30 5.90
C TYR A 61 -1.86 5.10 5.25
N GLU A 62 -2.07 5.62 4.04
CA GLU A 62 -1.10 6.44 3.30
C GLU A 62 -0.61 7.64 4.14
N PRO A 63 0.68 7.69 4.56
CA PRO A 63 1.19 8.73 5.45
C PRO A 63 1.03 10.16 4.92
N MET A 64 1.07 10.34 3.60
CA MET A 64 0.95 11.64 2.92
C MET A 64 -0.49 12.01 2.53
N LEU A 65 -1.48 11.21 2.92
CA LEU A 65 -2.89 11.35 2.52
C LEU A 65 -3.42 12.78 2.63
N GLU A 66 -3.18 13.44 3.76
CA GLU A 66 -3.64 14.82 3.95
C GLU A 66 -2.99 15.78 2.95
N ARG A 67 -1.68 15.66 2.72
CA ARG A 67 -0.94 16.50 1.77
C ARG A 67 -1.36 16.26 0.32
N LEU A 68 -1.69 15.01 -0.04
CA LEU A 68 -2.20 14.65 -1.35
C LEU A 68 -3.56 15.29 -1.64
N LEU A 69 -4.44 15.33 -0.63
CA LEU A 69 -5.82 15.77 -0.82
C LEU A 69 -6.07 17.24 -0.50
N GLU A 70 -5.30 17.87 0.39
CA GLU A 70 -5.56 19.23 0.88
C GLU A 70 -5.69 20.26 -0.26
N GLN A 71 -4.87 20.14 -1.30
CA GLN A 71 -4.87 21.08 -2.42
C GLN A 71 -6.04 20.89 -3.40
N ILE A 72 -6.65 19.71 -3.42
CA ILE A 72 -7.64 19.33 -4.44
C ILE A 72 -9.04 19.07 -3.89
N LEU A 73 -9.19 18.72 -2.61
CA LEU A 73 -10.43 18.19 -2.06
C LEU A 73 -11.61 19.16 -2.27
N LYS A 74 -11.40 20.45 -1.96
CA LYS A 74 -12.42 21.48 -2.16
C LYS A 74 -12.83 21.63 -3.63
N LYS A 75 -11.86 21.71 -4.54
CA LYS A 75 -12.10 21.81 -6.00
C LYS A 75 -12.89 20.60 -6.51
N CYS A 76 -12.50 19.40 -6.10
CA CYS A 76 -13.18 18.17 -6.48
C CYS A 76 -14.64 18.17 -6.00
N VAL A 77 -14.92 18.63 -4.78
CA VAL A 77 -16.30 18.74 -4.27
C VAL A 77 -17.12 19.77 -5.06
N GLU A 78 -16.59 20.98 -5.26
CA GLU A 78 -17.26 22.06 -5.98
C GLU A 78 -17.63 21.69 -7.42
N HIS A 79 -16.74 20.94 -8.09
CA HIS A 79 -16.91 20.50 -9.47
C HIS A 79 -17.48 19.08 -9.60
N ARG A 80 -17.88 18.44 -8.49
CA ARG A 80 -18.43 17.07 -8.44
C ARG A 80 -17.54 16.01 -9.11
N ILE A 81 -16.23 16.11 -8.91
CA ILE A 81 -15.23 15.13 -9.35
C ILE A 81 -14.99 14.14 -8.20
N PRO A 82 -15.39 12.87 -8.31
CA PRO A 82 -15.11 11.87 -7.29
C PRO A 82 -13.60 11.61 -7.19
N ILE A 83 -13.12 11.49 -5.96
CA ILE A 83 -11.77 11.03 -5.65
C ILE A 83 -11.87 9.57 -5.22
N ILE A 84 -11.14 8.72 -5.91
CA ILE A 84 -11.03 7.29 -5.61
C ILE A 84 -9.56 7.03 -5.32
N GLY A 85 -9.26 6.18 -4.35
CA GLY A 85 -7.88 5.79 -4.11
C GLY A 85 -7.77 4.69 -3.09
N ASN A 86 -6.65 3.99 -3.14
CA ASN A 86 -6.34 2.93 -2.20
C ASN A 86 -5.61 3.42 -0.94
N PHE A 87 -5.67 4.72 -0.64
CA PHE A 87 -5.07 5.38 0.54
C PHE A 87 -5.25 4.65 1.87
N GLY A 88 -6.34 3.88 1.98
CA GLY A 88 -6.64 3.06 3.14
C GLY A 88 -5.52 2.09 3.52
N ALA A 89 -4.78 1.54 2.56
CA ALA A 89 -3.76 0.52 2.80
C ALA A 89 -4.23 -0.56 3.79
N ALA A 90 -3.53 -0.74 4.91
CA ALA A 90 -3.92 -1.68 5.95
C ALA A 90 -5.06 -1.16 6.85
N ASN A 91 -5.36 0.15 6.84
CA ASN A 91 -6.36 0.80 7.67
C ASN A 91 -7.28 1.78 6.90
N PRO A 92 -8.23 1.27 6.08
CA PRO A 92 -9.20 2.09 5.35
C PRO A 92 -10.01 3.05 6.24
N MET A 93 -10.36 2.62 7.46
CA MET A 93 -11.08 3.46 8.40
C MET A 93 -10.23 4.60 8.96
N GLY A 94 -8.92 4.38 9.16
CA GLY A 94 -7.98 5.43 9.54
C GLY A 94 -7.91 6.52 8.49
N ALA A 95 -7.75 6.14 7.22
CA ALA A 95 -7.78 7.09 6.09
C ALA A 95 -9.08 7.91 6.06
N ALA A 96 -10.23 7.24 6.20
CA ALA A 96 -11.53 7.90 6.20
C ALA A 96 -11.66 8.96 7.31
N LYS A 97 -11.14 8.69 8.52
CA LYS A 97 -11.14 9.66 9.62
C LYS A 97 -10.27 10.87 9.30
N VAL A 98 -9.08 10.67 8.71
CA VAL A 98 -8.20 11.77 8.29
C VAL A 98 -8.90 12.65 7.24
N ILE A 99 -9.52 12.04 6.24
CA ILE A 99 -10.29 12.75 5.20
C ILE A 99 -11.45 13.52 5.83
N ALA A 100 -12.18 12.93 6.78
CA ALA A 100 -13.28 13.61 7.47
C ALA A 100 -12.80 14.84 8.28
N VAL A 101 -11.66 14.75 8.96
CA VAL A 101 -11.04 15.87 9.67
C VAL A 101 -10.61 16.97 8.70
N LEU A 102 -9.95 16.60 7.59
CA LEU A 102 -9.57 17.53 6.53
C LEU A 102 -10.80 18.23 5.93
N ALA A 103 -11.86 17.48 5.63
CA ALA A 103 -13.11 18.01 5.10
C ALA A 103 -13.74 19.04 6.04
N LYS A 104 -13.80 18.73 7.34
CA LYS A 104 -14.28 19.68 8.36
C LYS A 104 -13.44 20.95 8.40
N ARG A 105 -12.11 20.83 8.32
CA ARG A 105 -11.18 21.98 8.29
C ARG A 105 -11.39 22.86 7.05
N LEU A 106 -11.73 22.26 5.91
CA LEU A 106 -12.01 22.97 4.66
C LEU A 106 -13.45 23.46 4.53
N GLY A 107 -14.31 23.25 5.53
CA GLY A 107 -15.72 23.65 5.52
C GLY A 107 -16.63 22.76 4.65
N LEU A 108 -16.20 21.55 4.32
CA LEU A 108 -16.92 20.60 3.46
C LEU A 108 -17.82 19.69 4.30
N VAL A 109 -18.92 20.24 4.83
CA VAL A 109 -19.78 19.56 5.81
C VAL A 109 -20.63 18.41 5.24
N ASP A 110 -20.91 18.43 3.93
CA ASP A 110 -21.73 17.41 3.26
C ASP A 110 -20.89 16.37 2.48
N LEU A 111 -19.58 16.29 2.74
CA LEU A 111 -18.71 15.34 2.04
C LEU A 111 -19.11 13.89 2.37
N LYS A 112 -19.39 13.12 1.33
CA LYS A 112 -19.64 11.67 1.44
C LYS A 112 -18.31 10.92 1.31
N ILE A 113 -18.01 10.07 2.30
CA ILE A 113 -16.81 9.21 2.29
C ILE A 113 -17.28 7.76 2.27
N GLY A 114 -17.02 7.07 1.15
CA GLY A 114 -17.21 5.63 1.03
C GLY A 114 -15.93 4.90 1.42
N VAL A 115 -16.04 3.85 2.24
CA VAL A 115 -14.92 3.00 2.62
C VAL A 115 -15.20 1.59 2.13
N VAL A 116 -14.31 1.06 1.31
CA VAL A 116 -14.37 -0.34 0.84
C VAL A 116 -13.40 -1.15 1.67
N HIS A 117 -13.89 -2.23 2.28
CA HIS A 117 -13.10 -3.18 3.04
C HIS A 117 -12.75 -4.40 2.16
N GLY A 118 -11.61 -5.03 2.46
CA GLY A 118 -11.27 -6.35 1.95
C GLY A 118 -11.44 -7.42 3.02
N ASP A 119 -11.45 -8.68 2.59
CA ASP A 119 -11.48 -9.82 3.50
C ASP A 119 -10.12 -10.01 4.19
N ASP A 120 -10.18 -10.42 5.46
CA ASP A 120 -9.01 -10.83 6.21
C ASP A 120 -8.99 -12.36 6.34
N VAL A 121 -8.06 -12.99 5.61
CA VAL A 121 -7.93 -14.45 5.60
C VAL A 121 -6.94 -14.96 6.66
N ARG A 122 -6.35 -14.10 7.48
CA ARG A 122 -5.32 -14.51 8.46
C ARG A 122 -5.83 -15.56 9.44
N GLU A 123 -7.09 -15.46 9.88
CA GLU A 123 -7.71 -16.45 10.75
C GLU A 123 -7.96 -17.80 10.06
N ARG A 124 -7.99 -17.81 8.71
CA ARG A 124 -8.12 -19.03 7.89
C ARG A 124 -6.77 -19.66 7.56
N LEU A 125 -5.66 -18.96 7.82
CA LEU A 125 -4.30 -19.42 7.57
C LEU A 125 -3.71 -20.03 8.86
N ASN A 126 -3.62 -21.35 8.92
CA ASN A 126 -2.90 -22.02 10.00
C ASN A 126 -1.42 -22.24 9.62
N LEU A 127 -0.60 -21.23 9.89
CA LEU A 127 0.86 -21.31 9.66
C LEU A 127 1.58 -22.35 10.54
N LYS A 128 0.90 -22.95 11.54
CA LYS A 128 1.48 -24.02 12.37
C LYS A 128 1.31 -25.42 11.74
N THR A 129 0.34 -25.59 10.85
CA THR A 129 0.06 -26.87 10.18
C THR A 129 0.51 -26.89 8.72
N ASN A 130 0.67 -25.72 8.11
CA ASN A 130 1.18 -25.60 6.77
C ASN A 130 2.71 -25.70 6.79
N GLU A 131 3.27 -26.53 5.91
CA GLU A 131 4.72 -26.57 5.69
C GLU A 131 5.17 -25.20 5.18
N VAL A 132 6.04 -24.54 5.95
CA VAL A 132 6.68 -23.28 5.54
C VAL A 132 7.88 -23.64 4.69
N TYR A 133 7.85 -23.27 3.42
CA TYR A 133 8.97 -23.47 2.52
C TYR A 133 9.90 -22.25 2.65
N GLU A 134 11.05 -22.45 3.29
CA GLU A 134 12.22 -21.57 3.16
C GLU A 134 12.68 -21.55 1.70
N ALA A 135 13.32 -20.48 1.21
CA ALA A 135 13.54 -20.26 -0.22
C ALA A 135 14.30 -21.41 -0.90
N ASP A 136 15.26 -22.02 -0.22
CA ASP A 136 15.97 -23.22 -0.72
C ASP A 136 15.06 -24.45 -0.81
N THR A 137 14.12 -24.58 0.14
CA THR A 137 13.10 -25.64 0.15
C THR A 137 12.06 -25.39 -0.95
N VAL A 138 11.69 -24.13 -1.21
CA VAL A 138 10.82 -23.71 -2.32
C VAL A 138 11.43 -24.16 -3.65
N VAL A 139 12.70 -23.84 -3.89
CA VAL A 139 13.40 -24.21 -5.13
C VAL A 139 13.41 -25.72 -5.34
N LYS A 140 13.71 -26.50 -4.28
CA LYS A 140 13.67 -27.96 -4.34
C LYS A 140 12.28 -28.48 -4.70
N HIS A 141 11.24 -27.98 -4.03
CA HIS A 141 9.86 -28.40 -4.26
C HIS A 141 9.41 -28.06 -5.68
N LEU A 142 9.63 -26.82 -6.14
CA LEU A 142 9.28 -26.37 -7.49
C LEU A 142 9.95 -27.24 -8.57
N ASN A 143 11.23 -27.59 -8.39
CA ASN A 143 11.91 -28.50 -9.30
C ASN A 143 11.31 -29.92 -9.28
N GLN A 144 10.90 -30.44 -8.12
CA GLN A 144 10.25 -31.76 -7.99
C GLN A 144 8.92 -31.81 -8.73
N VAL A 145 8.14 -30.71 -8.70
CA VAL A 145 6.87 -30.60 -9.42
C VAL A 145 7.04 -30.07 -10.85
N ASN A 146 8.29 -29.91 -11.32
CA ASN A 146 8.65 -29.39 -12.64
C ASN A 146 8.00 -28.02 -12.96
N TRP A 147 7.96 -27.13 -11.97
CA TRP A 147 7.45 -25.77 -12.10
C TRP A 147 8.58 -24.79 -12.43
N SER A 148 8.36 -23.93 -13.41
CA SER A 148 9.37 -22.98 -13.89
C SER A 148 9.67 -21.87 -12.88
N ILE A 149 10.95 -21.71 -12.56
CA ILE A 149 11.48 -20.57 -11.80
C ILE A 149 11.94 -19.49 -12.78
N ILE A 150 11.47 -18.26 -12.59
CA ILE A 150 11.85 -17.10 -13.41
C ILE A 150 13.24 -16.62 -12.98
N GLU A 151 13.43 -16.44 -11.67
CA GLU A 151 14.67 -15.99 -11.06
C GLU A 151 14.70 -16.45 -9.59
N GLY A 152 15.88 -16.72 -9.06
CA GLY A 152 16.08 -17.07 -7.66
C GLY A 152 16.72 -18.45 -7.45
N PRO A 153 17.27 -18.73 -6.26
CA PRO A 153 17.29 -17.85 -5.09
C PRO A 153 18.21 -16.64 -5.30
N VAL A 154 17.73 -15.44 -4.96
CA VAL A 154 18.46 -14.18 -5.14
C VAL A 154 18.22 -13.23 -3.98
N ILE A 155 19.29 -12.56 -3.52
CA ILE A 155 19.20 -11.60 -2.42
C ILE A 155 18.64 -10.27 -2.92
N ARG A 156 17.59 -9.80 -2.25
CA ARG A 156 16.91 -8.53 -2.52
C ARG A 156 16.82 -7.67 -1.28
N THR A 157 16.46 -6.41 -1.49
CA THR A 157 16.18 -5.46 -0.42
C THR A 157 14.71 -5.53 -0.06
N GLY A 158 14.38 -6.12 1.10
CA GLY A 158 13.03 -6.15 1.63
C GLY A 158 12.65 -4.85 2.35
N ALA A 159 11.41 -4.80 2.84
CA ALA A 159 10.89 -3.63 3.55
C ALA A 159 11.69 -3.32 4.83
N THR A 160 12.05 -4.36 5.60
CA THR A 160 12.71 -4.25 6.90
C THR A 160 14.18 -4.65 6.88
N SER A 161 14.57 -5.66 6.10
CA SER A 161 15.93 -6.19 5.97
C SER A 161 16.14 -6.83 4.59
N LYS A 162 17.32 -7.39 4.34
CA LYS A 162 17.56 -8.23 3.15
C LYS A 162 16.63 -9.46 3.19
N ILE A 163 16.21 -9.90 2.02
CA ILE A 163 15.39 -11.09 1.81
C ILE A 163 16.03 -11.99 0.76
N ASN A 164 15.80 -13.30 0.88
CA ASN A 164 16.12 -14.28 -0.15
C ASN A 164 14.84 -14.59 -0.93
N SER A 165 14.82 -14.28 -2.22
CA SER A 165 13.62 -14.30 -3.05
C SER A 165 13.71 -15.31 -4.18
N VAL A 166 12.57 -15.92 -4.50
CA VAL A 166 12.34 -16.77 -5.67
C VAL A 166 11.10 -16.25 -6.40
N TYR A 167 11.19 -16.12 -7.71
CA TYR A 167 10.16 -15.56 -8.57
C TYR A 167 9.60 -16.63 -9.50
N ILE A 168 8.27 -16.74 -9.55
CA ILE A 168 7.55 -17.70 -10.40
C ILE A 168 6.36 -17.02 -11.10
N ARG A 169 5.76 -17.71 -12.07
CA ARG A 169 4.39 -17.44 -12.52
C ARG A 169 3.44 -18.47 -11.91
N ASP A 170 2.25 -18.07 -11.48
CA ASP A 170 1.16 -19.01 -11.18
C ASP A 170 0.46 -19.49 -12.49
N PRO A 171 -0.53 -20.41 -12.45
CA PRO A 171 -1.25 -20.85 -13.65
C PRO A 171 -1.94 -19.74 -14.44
N ASP A 172 -2.34 -18.66 -13.76
CA ASP A 172 -2.98 -17.47 -14.35
C ASP A 172 -1.96 -16.45 -14.85
N VAL A 173 -0.67 -16.78 -14.81
CA VAL A 173 0.46 -15.97 -15.25
C VAL A 173 0.66 -14.70 -14.39
N ASN A 174 0.21 -14.71 -13.14
CA ASN A 174 0.56 -13.68 -12.16
C ASN A 174 2.01 -13.85 -11.74
N PHE A 175 2.72 -12.73 -11.55
CA PHE A 175 4.09 -12.74 -11.02
C PHE A 175 4.04 -12.89 -9.51
N ILE A 176 4.67 -13.95 -8.98
CA ILE A 176 4.67 -14.26 -7.56
C ILE A 176 6.12 -14.25 -7.07
N GLU A 177 6.37 -13.47 -6.00
CA GLU A 177 7.59 -13.54 -5.21
C GLU A 177 7.34 -14.36 -3.95
N ILE A 178 8.15 -15.40 -3.75
CA ILE A 178 8.24 -16.15 -2.50
C ILE A 178 9.55 -15.75 -1.84
N SER A 179 9.49 -15.19 -0.64
CA SER A 179 10.67 -14.68 0.03
C SER A 179 10.70 -14.98 1.53
N GLU A 180 11.91 -15.11 2.05
CA GLU A 180 12.23 -15.28 3.47
C GLU A 180 13.20 -14.18 3.91
N LEU A 181 13.29 -13.94 5.21
CA LEU A 181 14.30 -13.04 5.75
C LEU A 181 15.70 -13.65 5.55
N TRP A 182 16.62 -12.89 4.96
CA TRP A 182 18.00 -13.34 4.85
C TRP A 182 18.65 -13.33 6.24
N THR A 183 19.18 -14.48 6.64
CA THR A 183 20.01 -14.64 7.85
C THR A 183 21.44 -14.98 7.39
N GLU A 184 22.44 -14.26 7.93
CA GLU A 184 23.87 -14.47 7.60
C GLU A 184 24.44 -15.74 8.21
#